data_AF-A0A455ZE89-F1
#
_entry.id   AF-A0A455ZE89-F1
#
_cell.length_a   1.000
_cell.length_b   1.000
_cell.length_c   1.000
_cell.angle_alpha   90.00
_cell.angle_beta   90.00
_cell.angle_gamma   90.00
#
_symmetry.space_group_name_H-M   'P 1'
#
loop_
_entity.id
_entity.type
_entity.pdbx_description
1 polymer ?
#
loop_
_entity_poly.entity_id
_entity_poly.type
_entity_poly.pdbx_seq_one_letter_code
_entity_poly.pdbx_strand_id
1 'polypeptide(L)'
;MICKNIIFFICFLLIEVSYSQTLNLSESEVALRFDKIEVKDLRFKTNIGEVKQLYEYSKNKRYKSAILRGLVALQRHYLLESNYILSLNYGHQAEELALKLKNYSILTATYMYKGDAFTKLGMNREAKDYLDISLKYNDKIQDDVDRKMLLSSIYTVLGALYANKKEKNLVITFYQKALDVVEAIPTNNLTELQKTRYFYLLIFHNMNMGNSYSFYHNPPQMDRAEHYFLKTLSFAKSHPNEFRTAEMNVYYSVAYFYFLKKDYPKCILYSGKLLEVEKYRKNPEIRLYAYENLKDSYDALDDLPHQNKYLKLYVQLSDSLSNVKKGSVIYHSEDQSTRSEGEISILKKYLFLSIVIAGIVLLITGIYFYERNKILRKKYFLLIDKLDSNNDIASAPLINDEQIEDNEVVKINISSDKEKSILKKIEAFETSEKFLRKNLTLSYMSNLFNTNPKYLSQIIRESKNQNFNGYINQLRINYISNKLYNIPLYREYKISYLAEECGYASSQVFINAFRKETGMTPSYFINELKNKAE
;
A
#
# COMPACT_ATOMS: atom_id res chain seq x y z
N MET A 1 -57.60 21.19 -24.32
CA MET A 1 -56.77 19.96 -24.24
C MET A 1 -55.57 20.09 -23.30
N ILE A 2 -55.01 21.29 -23.10
CA ILE A 2 -53.79 21.51 -22.28
C ILE A 2 -54.03 21.31 -20.76
N CYS A 3 -55.17 21.73 -20.20
CA CYS A 3 -55.43 21.57 -18.76
C CYS A 3 -55.59 20.11 -18.29
N LYS A 4 -56.05 19.19 -19.16
CA LYS A 4 -56.17 17.77 -18.79
C LYS A 4 -54.80 17.10 -18.62
N ASN A 5 -53.82 17.49 -19.44
CA ASN A 5 -52.46 16.94 -19.37
C ASN A 5 -51.68 17.50 -18.16
N ILE A 6 -51.93 18.76 -17.77
CA ILE A 6 -51.32 19.35 -16.57
C ILE A 6 -51.85 18.69 -15.30
N ILE A 7 -53.16 18.43 -15.20
CA ILE A 7 -53.74 17.71 -14.06
C ILE A 7 -53.24 16.26 -14.00
N PHE A 8 -53.08 15.59 -15.14
CA PHE A 8 -52.52 14.23 -15.17
C PHE A 8 -51.03 14.22 -14.75
N PHE A 9 -50.26 15.22 -15.16
CA PHE A 9 -48.84 15.35 -14.79
C PHE A 9 -48.67 15.72 -13.30
N ILE A 10 -49.53 16.57 -12.75
CA ILE A 10 -49.54 16.90 -11.31
C ILE A 10 -50.02 15.70 -10.48
N CYS A 11 -51.01 14.93 -10.94
CA CYS A 11 -51.40 13.68 -10.29
C CYS A 11 -50.28 12.63 -10.35
N PHE A 12 -49.53 12.55 -11.46
CA PHE A 12 -48.39 11.63 -11.59
C PHE A 12 -47.24 12.03 -10.64
N LEU A 13 -46.93 13.32 -10.53
CA LEU A 13 -45.98 13.85 -9.55
C LEU A 13 -46.45 13.66 -8.11
N LEU A 14 -47.75 13.79 -7.82
CA LEU A 14 -48.29 13.53 -6.49
C LEU A 14 -48.31 12.03 -6.15
N ILE A 15 -48.45 11.15 -7.13
CA ILE A 15 -48.31 9.69 -6.96
C ILE A 15 -46.84 9.31 -6.72
N GLU A 16 -45.88 9.92 -7.40
CA GLU A 16 -44.46 9.72 -7.11
C GLU A 16 -44.03 10.32 -5.75
N VAL A 17 -44.60 11.46 -5.35
CA VAL A 17 -44.34 12.06 -4.02
C VAL A 17 -45.01 11.26 -2.90
N SER A 18 -46.17 10.61 -3.14
CA SER A 18 -46.81 9.73 -2.15
C SER A 18 -46.21 8.32 -2.10
N TYR A 19 -45.57 7.83 -3.17
CA TYR A 19 -44.70 6.64 -3.13
C TYR A 19 -43.27 6.92 -2.63
N SER A 20 -42.88 8.19 -2.53
CA SER A 20 -41.62 8.66 -1.95
C SER A 20 -41.74 9.00 -0.45
N GLN A 21 -42.72 8.42 0.25
CA GLN A 21 -42.52 8.15 1.67
C GLN A 21 -41.47 7.04 1.78
N THR A 22 -40.21 7.41 1.64
CA THR A 22 -39.08 6.57 2.04
C THR A 22 -39.29 6.27 3.53
N LEU A 23 -39.83 5.08 3.83
CA LEU A 23 -40.02 4.63 5.21
C LEU A 23 -38.66 4.75 5.90
N ASN A 24 -38.51 5.72 6.80
CA ASN A 24 -37.30 5.88 7.59
C ASN A 24 -37.30 4.77 8.63
N LEU A 25 -36.73 3.62 8.26
CA LEU A 25 -36.58 2.48 9.14
C LEU A 25 -35.60 2.84 10.26
N SER A 26 -35.95 2.47 11.47
CA SER A 26 -35.06 2.42 12.62
C SER A 26 -34.02 1.30 12.44
N GLU A 27 -32.92 1.37 13.19
CA GLU A 27 -31.87 0.35 13.13
C GLU A 27 -32.38 -1.05 13.52
N SER A 28 -33.32 -1.14 14.48
CA SER A 28 -33.94 -2.40 14.88
C SER A 28 -34.83 -3.01 13.80
N GLU A 29 -35.58 -2.18 13.07
CA GLU A 29 -36.39 -2.65 11.93
C GLU A 29 -35.52 -3.17 10.79
N VAL A 30 -34.39 -2.51 10.51
CA VAL A 30 -33.42 -2.98 9.53
C VAL A 30 -32.81 -4.32 9.98
N ALA A 31 -32.45 -4.46 11.26
CA ALA A 31 -31.95 -5.71 11.82
C ALA A 31 -32.97 -6.85 11.69
N LEU A 32 -34.25 -6.60 11.99
CA LEU A 32 -35.32 -7.57 11.84
C LEU A 32 -35.54 -7.98 10.37
N ARG A 33 -35.35 -7.06 9.43
CA ARG A 33 -35.39 -7.40 8.00
C ARG A 33 -34.25 -8.34 7.60
N PHE A 34 -33.04 -8.13 8.10
CA PHE A 34 -31.95 -9.10 7.90
C PHE A 34 -32.32 -10.49 8.44
N ASP A 35 -32.89 -10.58 9.64
CA ASP A 35 -33.30 -11.86 10.23
C ASP A 35 -34.37 -12.56 9.38
N LYS A 36 -35.36 -11.81 8.90
CA LYS A 36 -36.42 -12.35 8.01
C LYS A 36 -35.87 -12.86 6.67
N ILE A 37 -34.88 -12.16 6.10
CA ILE A 37 -34.21 -12.61 4.87
C ILE A 37 -33.43 -13.89 5.16
N GLU A 38 -32.72 -13.95 6.28
CA GLU A 38 -31.93 -15.12 6.67
C GLU A 38 -32.79 -16.35 6.97
N VAL A 39 -33.93 -16.18 7.65
CA VAL A 39 -34.91 -17.27 7.88
C VAL A 39 -35.37 -17.89 6.55
N LYS A 40 -35.61 -17.07 5.54
CA LYS A 40 -36.04 -17.54 4.20
C LYS A 40 -34.91 -18.20 3.42
N ASP A 41 -33.69 -17.71 3.58
CA ASP A 41 -32.51 -18.20 2.88
C ASP A 41 -31.24 -17.98 3.71
N LEU A 42 -30.85 -19.04 4.45
CA LEU A 42 -29.62 -19.06 5.24
C LEU A 42 -28.35 -18.84 4.39
N ARG A 43 -28.41 -19.01 3.07
CA ARG A 43 -27.26 -18.79 2.19
C ARG A 43 -27.25 -17.40 1.54
N PHE A 44 -28.32 -16.62 1.70
CA PHE A 44 -28.54 -15.34 1.02
C PHE A 44 -28.33 -15.41 -0.51
N LYS A 45 -28.60 -16.56 -1.14
CA LYS A 45 -28.43 -16.76 -2.57
C LYS A 45 -29.55 -16.09 -3.37
N THR A 46 -30.81 -16.26 -2.97
CA THR A 46 -31.97 -15.75 -3.71
C THR A 46 -32.27 -14.28 -3.41
N ASN A 47 -31.88 -13.80 -2.23
CA ASN A 47 -32.23 -12.46 -1.73
C ASN A 47 -31.01 -11.51 -1.60
N ILE A 48 -29.91 -11.80 -2.29
CA ILE A 48 -28.67 -11.01 -2.16
C ILE A 48 -28.86 -9.53 -2.55
N GLY A 49 -29.77 -9.24 -3.49
CA GLY A 49 -30.11 -7.86 -3.88
C GLY A 49 -30.69 -7.06 -2.70
N GLU A 50 -31.61 -7.66 -1.95
CA GLU A 50 -32.21 -7.04 -0.76
C GLU A 50 -31.18 -6.85 0.36
N VAL A 51 -30.30 -7.84 0.58
CA VAL A 51 -29.19 -7.74 1.54
C VAL A 51 -28.28 -6.56 1.21
N LYS A 52 -27.91 -6.37 -0.07
CA LYS A 52 -27.09 -5.24 -0.53
C LYS A 52 -27.79 -3.90 -0.34
N GLN A 53 -29.08 -3.83 -0.66
CA GLN A 53 -29.89 -2.62 -0.46
C GLN A 53 -29.97 -2.22 1.02
N LEU A 54 -30.23 -3.19 1.91
CA LEU A 54 -30.27 -2.94 3.37
C LEU A 54 -28.89 -2.54 3.90
N TYR A 55 -27.82 -3.15 3.40
CA TYR A 55 -26.45 -2.79 3.77
C TYR A 55 -26.12 -1.34 3.39
N GLU A 56 -26.38 -0.92 2.15
CA GLU A 56 -26.15 0.45 1.70
C GLU A 56 -27.07 1.45 2.42
N TYR A 57 -28.33 1.09 2.66
CA TYR A 57 -29.23 1.87 3.51
C TYR A 57 -28.64 2.08 4.91
N SER A 58 -28.13 1.02 5.53
CA SER A 58 -27.52 1.07 6.86
C SER A 58 -26.29 1.96 6.90
N LYS A 59 -25.45 1.92 5.86
CA LYS A 59 -24.30 2.83 5.71
C LYS A 59 -24.73 4.28 5.64
N ASN A 60 -25.73 4.58 4.80
CA ASN A 60 -26.26 5.94 4.64
C ASN A 60 -26.82 6.49 5.96
N LYS A 61 -27.47 5.64 6.76
CA LYS A 61 -28.01 5.99 8.09
C LYS A 61 -27.00 5.88 9.24
N ARG A 62 -25.79 5.35 8.99
CA ARG A 62 -24.74 5.08 9.98
C ARG A 62 -25.19 4.12 11.11
N TYR A 63 -26.08 3.19 10.79
CA TYR A 63 -26.57 2.15 11.71
C TYR A 63 -25.53 1.04 11.86
N LYS A 64 -24.66 1.16 12.85
CA LYS A 64 -23.47 0.31 13.00
C LYS A 64 -23.80 -1.18 13.17
N SER A 65 -24.83 -1.53 13.91
CA SER A 65 -25.26 -2.93 14.11
C SER A 65 -25.82 -3.51 12.82
N ALA A 66 -26.62 -2.73 12.08
CA ALA A 66 -27.18 -3.16 10.80
C ALA A 66 -26.13 -3.26 9.68
N ILE A 67 -25.16 -2.33 9.64
CA ILE A 67 -23.97 -2.43 8.77
C ILE A 67 -23.25 -3.74 9.03
N LEU A 68 -23.03 -4.08 10.31
CA LEU A 68 -22.30 -5.27 10.69
C LEU A 68 -23.02 -6.57 10.26
N ARG A 69 -24.36 -6.62 10.38
CA ARG A 69 -25.18 -7.73 9.84
C ARG A 69 -25.06 -7.86 8.33
N GLY A 70 -25.09 -6.74 7.61
CA GLY A 70 -24.88 -6.71 6.16
C GLY A 70 -23.51 -7.26 5.76
N LEU A 71 -22.44 -6.82 6.44
CA LEU A 71 -21.07 -7.27 6.16
C LEU A 71 -20.91 -8.79 6.33
N VAL A 72 -21.36 -9.35 7.45
CA VAL A 72 -21.23 -10.80 7.70
C VAL A 72 -22.11 -11.63 6.78
N ALA A 73 -23.29 -11.11 6.39
CA ALA A 73 -24.16 -11.74 5.39
C ALA A 73 -23.50 -11.78 4.01
N LEU A 74 -22.89 -10.67 3.57
CA LEU A 74 -22.16 -10.57 2.32
C LEU A 74 -20.92 -11.48 2.33
N GLN A 75 -20.16 -11.49 3.42
CA GLN A 75 -19.02 -12.41 3.59
C GLN A 75 -19.45 -13.86 3.40
N ARG A 76 -20.49 -14.31 4.11
CA ARG A 76 -21.03 -15.68 4.00
C ARG A 76 -21.50 -16.00 2.59
N HIS A 77 -22.23 -15.08 1.96
CA HIS A 77 -22.71 -15.27 0.58
C HIS A 77 -21.54 -15.51 -0.38
N TYR A 78 -20.55 -14.61 -0.39
CA TYR A 78 -19.42 -14.72 -1.30
C TYR A 78 -18.53 -15.94 -1.00
N LEU A 79 -18.42 -16.37 0.25
CA LEU A 79 -17.76 -17.62 0.63
C LEU A 79 -18.44 -18.85 -0.02
N LEU A 80 -19.78 -18.86 -0.04
CA LEU A 80 -20.58 -19.98 -0.58
C LEU A 80 -20.65 -19.98 -2.10
N GLU A 81 -20.42 -18.84 -2.74
CA GLU A 81 -20.28 -18.68 -4.20
C GLU A 81 -18.80 -18.77 -4.65
N SER A 82 -17.91 -19.27 -3.78
CA SER A 82 -16.48 -19.47 -4.05
C SER A 82 -15.70 -18.20 -4.43
N ASN A 83 -16.25 -17.01 -4.16
CA ASN A 83 -15.55 -15.73 -4.33
C ASN A 83 -14.83 -15.36 -3.02
N TYR A 84 -13.70 -16.04 -2.78
CA TYR A 84 -12.95 -15.91 -1.53
C TYR A 84 -12.37 -14.50 -1.33
N ILE A 85 -12.02 -13.79 -2.40
CA ILE A 85 -11.49 -12.41 -2.32
C ILE A 85 -12.54 -11.46 -1.74
N LEU A 86 -13.75 -11.45 -2.30
CA LEU A 86 -14.83 -10.61 -1.78
C LEU A 86 -15.23 -11.04 -0.36
N SER A 87 -15.31 -12.35 -0.10
CA SER A 87 -15.56 -12.88 1.24
C SER A 87 -14.56 -12.32 2.27
N LEU A 88 -13.26 -12.44 2.01
CA LEU A 88 -12.20 -11.96 2.90
C LEU A 88 -12.26 -10.44 3.08
N ASN A 89 -12.57 -9.68 2.03
CA ASN A 89 -12.72 -8.21 2.10
C ASN A 89 -13.88 -7.79 3.01
N TYR A 90 -15.09 -8.32 2.79
CA TYR A 90 -16.22 -8.06 3.69
C TYR A 90 -15.95 -8.54 5.11
N GLY A 91 -15.26 -9.67 5.27
CA GLY A 91 -14.82 -10.18 6.56
C GLY A 91 -13.84 -9.25 7.28
N HIS A 92 -12.93 -8.58 6.56
CA HIS A 92 -12.04 -7.58 7.15
C HIS A 92 -12.81 -6.36 7.65
N GLN A 93 -13.73 -5.83 6.84
CA GLN A 93 -14.61 -4.72 7.27
C GLN A 93 -15.48 -5.12 8.48
N ALA A 94 -16.00 -6.35 8.48
CA ALA A 94 -16.82 -6.87 9.58
C ALA A 94 -16.00 -6.97 10.88
N GLU A 95 -14.76 -7.46 10.79
CA GLU A 95 -13.84 -7.57 11.93
C GLU A 95 -13.59 -6.21 12.59
N GLU A 96 -13.20 -5.19 11.81
CA GLU A 96 -12.90 -3.86 12.33
C GLU A 96 -14.08 -3.26 13.10
N LEU A 97 -15.29 -3.38 12.54
CA LEU A 97 -16.49 -2.85 13.15
C LEU A 97 -16.94 -3.68 14.35
N ALA A 98 -16.88 -5.01 14.26
CA ALA A 98 -17.29 -5.90 15.35
C ALA A 98 -16.37 -5.79 16.57
N LEU A 99 -15.06 -5.57 16.37
CA LEU A 99 -14.12 -5.29 17.47
C LEU A 99 -14.51 -4.01 18.22
N LYS A 100 -14.82 -2.93 17.50
CA LYS A 100 -15.25 -1.65 18.09
C LYS A 100 -16.56 -1.79 18.87
N LEU A 101 -17.49 -2.61 18.37
CA LEU A 101 -18.78 -2.86 19.00
C LEU A 101 -18.74 -3.98 20.06
N LYS A 102 -17.61 -4.68 20.23
CA LYS A 102 -17.49 -5.89 21.06
C LYS A 102 -18.55 -6.96 20.73
N ASN A 103 -18.91 -7.09 19.45
CA ASN A 103 -19.88 -8.09 19.00
C ASN A 103 -19.19 -9.44 18.76
N TYR A 104 -19.10 -10.26 19.80
CA TYR A 104 -18.34 -11.52 19.77
C TYR A 104 -18.97 -12.59 18.87
N SER A 105 -20.29 -12.62 18.72
CA SER A 105 -20.96 -13.57 17.82
C SER A 105 -20.55 -13.33 16.36
N ILE A 106 -20.55 -12.07 15.92
CA ILE A 106 -20.12 -11.73 14.56
C ILE A 106 -18.61 -11.86 14.39
N LEU A 107 -17.78 -11.52 15.40
CA LEU A 107 -16.34 -11.81 15.33
C LEU A 107 -16.07 -13.30 15.13
N THR A 108 -16.74 -14.14 15.90
CA THR A 108 -16.62 -15.60 15.80
C THR A 108 -16.97 -16.09 14.41
N ALA A 109 -18.13 -15.69 13.88
CA ALA A 109 -18.57 -16.05 12.52
C ALA A 109 -17.59 -15.53 11.45
N THR A 110 -17.16 -14.27 11.55
CA THR A 110 -16.24 -13.64 10.60
C THR A 110 -14.92 -14.39 10.51
N TYR A 111 -14.30 -14.73 11.64
CA TYR A 111 -13.05 -15.50 11.66
C TYR A 111 -13.26 -16.95 11.21
N MET A 112 -14.39 -17.58 11.57
CA MET A 112 -14.73 -18.91 11.05
C MET A 112 -14.84 -18.91 9.52
N TYR A 113 -15.51 -17.91 8.92
CA TYR A 113 -15.62 -17.78 7.47
C TYR A 113 -14.28 -17.47 6.80
N LYS A 114 -13.38 -16.71 7.44
CA LYS A 114 -11.99 -16.54 6.98
C LYS A 114 -11.25 -17.87 7.00
N GLY A 115 -11.35 -18.62 8.10
CA GLY A 115 -10.78 -19.96 8.23
C GLY A 115 -11.27 -20.93 7.16
N ASP A 116 -12.57 -20.91 6.85
CA ASP A 116 -13.15 -21.72 5.77
C ASP A 116 -12.66 -21.28 4.38
N ALA A 117 -12.57 -19.97 4.13
CA ALA A 117 -12.00 -19.46 2.88
C ALA A 117 -10.55 -19.95 2.66
N PHE A 118 -9.69 -19.83 3.69
CA PHE A 118 -8.31 -20.30 3.61
C PHE A 118 -8.20 -21.82 3.54
N THR A 119 -9.11 -22.56 4.18
CA THR A 119 -9.22 -24.02 4.03
C THR A 119 -9.47 -24.41 2.57
N LYS A 120 -10.43 -23.74 1.92
CA LYS A 120 -10.76 -23.97 0.49
C LYS A 120 -9.66 -23.54 -0.47
N LEU A 121 -8.82 -22.58 -0.07
CA LEU A 121 -7.63 -22.15 -0.81
C LEU A 121 -6.40 -23.04 -0.56
N GLY A 122 -6.49 -24.03 0.34
CA GLY A 122 -5.36 -24.90 0.71
C GLY A 122 -4.31 -24.24 1.62
N MET A 123 -4.58 -23.03 2.12
CA MET A 123 -3.72 -22.25 3.02
C MET A 123 -3.94 -22.69 4.47
N ASN A 124 -3.42 -23.88 4.78
CA ASN A 124 -3.77 -24.61 6.00
C ASN A 124 -3.33 -23.92 7.31
N ARG A 125 -2.21 -23.18 7.28
CA ARG A 125 -1.69 -22.51 8.48
C ARG A 125 -2.59 -21.34 8.84
N GLU A 126 -2.86 -20.49 7.86
CA GLU A 126 -3.75 -19.33 7.96
C GLU A 126 -5.16 -19.77 8.36
N ALA A 127 -5.67 -20.84 7.74
CA ALA A 127 -6.95 -21.42 8.10
C ALA A 127 -7.01 -21.79 9.58
N LYS A 128 -5.99 -22.49 10.09
CA LYS A 128 -5.91 -22.88 11.50
C LYS A 128 -5.84 -21.65 12.42
N ASP A 129 -4.96 -20.69 12.11
CA ASP A 129 -4.79 -19.48 12.92
C ASP A 129 -6.13 -18.72 13.08
N TYR A 130 -6.90 -18.58 11.99
CA TYR A 130 -8.22 -17.95 12.06
C TYR A 130 -9.26 -18.77 12.83
N LEU A 131 -9.24 -20.10 12.73
CA LEU A 131 -10.15 -20.97 13.49
C LEU A 131 -9.85 -20.95 14.99
N ASP A 132 -8.58 -20.90 15.38
CA ASP A 132 -8.16 -20.75 16.78
C ASP A 132 -8.62 -19.40 17.36
N ILE A 133 -8.55 -18.32 16.57
CA ILE A 133 -9.11 -17.02 16.94
C ILE A 133 -10.63 -17.09 17.07
N SER A 134 -11.31 -17.78 16.14
CA SER A 134 -12.76 -17.97 16.18
C SER A 134 -13.20 -18.68 17.46
N LEU A 135 -12.53 -19.77 17.86
CA LEU A 135 -12.78 -20.48 19.13
C LEU A 135 -12.63 -19.54 20.33
N LYS A 136 -11.56 -18.75 20.38
CA LYS A 136 -11.30 -17.80 21.47
C LYS A 136 -12.39 -16.73 21.61
N TYR A 137 -12.97 -16.26 20.52
CA TYR A 137 -14.08 -15.31 20.58
C TYR A 137 -15.42 -15.99 20.89
N ASN A 138 -15.60 -17.24 20.47
CA ASN A 138 -16.79 -18.03 20.78
C ASN A 138 -17.01 -18.16 22.30
N ASP A 139 -15.93 -18.34 23.06
CA ASP A 139 -15.97 -18.42 24.54
C ASP A 139 -16.50 -17.15 25.21
N LYS A 140 -16.53 -16.01 24.49
CA LYS A 140 -17.02 -14.72 24.99
C LYS A 140 -18.50 -14.47 24.66
N ILE A 141 -19.15 -15.35 23.91
CA ILE A 141 -20.56 -15.22 23.55
C ILE A 141 -21.43 -15.57 24.77
N GLN A 142 -22.30 -14.63 25.16
CA GLN A 142 -23.20 -14.80 26.31
C GLN A 142 -24.37 -15.73 26.00
N ASP A 143 -24.99 -15.58 24.83
CA ASP A 143 -26.10 -16.44 24.39
C ASP A 143 -25.60 -17.87 24.14
N ASP A 144 -26.03 -18.82 24.97
CA ASP A 144 -25.56 -20.21 24.92
C ASP A 144 -25.96 -20.93 23.63
N VAL A 145 -27.14 -20.60 23.09
CA VAL A 145 -27.66 -21.21 21.86
C VAL A 145 -26.80 -20.79 20.67
N ASP A 146 -26.61 -19.48 20.48
CA ASP A 146 -25.78 -18.93 19.41
C ASP A 146 -24.32 -19.39 19.54
N ARG A 147 -23.79 -19.43 20.78
CA ARG A 147 -22.44 -19.94 21.06
C ARG A 147 -22.29 -21.40 20.63
N LYS A 148 -23.25 -22.27 20.95
CA LYS A 148 -23.21 -23.69 20.55
C LYS A 148 -23.36 -23.88 19.05
N MET A 149 -24.25 -23.12 18.41
CA MET A 149 -24.40 -23.16 16.95
C MET A 149 -23.11 -22.77 16.23
N LEU A 150 -22.48 -21.68 16.65
CA LEU A 150 -21.20 -21.23 16.09
C LEU A 150 -20.07 -22.22 16.39
N LEU A 151 -19.98 -22.73 17.62
CA LEU A 151 -19.00 -23.77 17.99
C LEU A 151 -19.12 -25.01 17.09
N SER A 152 -20.33 -25.49 16.85
CA SER A 152 -20.55 -26.63 15.96
C SER A 152 -20.08 -26.35 14.53
N SER A 153 -20.31 -25.13 14.04
CA SER A 153 -19.88 -24.70 12.71
C SER A 153 -18.36 -24.61 12.61
N ILE A 154 -17.69 -24.12 13.66
CA ILE A 154 -16.23 -24.10 13.75
C ILE A 154 -15.67 -25.52 13.69
N TYR A 155 -16.25 -26.47 14.44
CA TYR A 155 -15.85 -27.87 14.37
C TYR A 155 -16.04 -28.46 12.98
N THR A 156 -17.10 -28.10 12.26
CA THR A 156 -17.22 -28.50 10.85
C THR A 156 -16.07 -27.98 9.99
N VAL A 157 -15.71 -26.70 10.11
CA VAL A 157 -14.61 -26.16 9.30
C VAL A 157 -13.26 -26.79 9.70
N LEU A 158 -13.05 -27.07 10.99
CA LEU A 158 -11.89 -27.85 11.45
C LEU A 158 -11.87 -29.25 10.84
N GLY A 159 -13.00 -29.96 10.80
CA GLY A 159 -13.07 -31.26 10.12
C GLY A 159 -12.67 -31.17 8.65
N ALA A 160 -13.17 -30.15 7.93
CA ALA A 160 -12.82 -29.90 6.54
C ALA A 160 -11.31 -29.59 6.33
N LEU A 161 -10.68 -28.87 7.27
CA LEU A 161 -9.24 -28.58 7.24
C LEU A 161 -8.36 -29.84 7.23
N TYR A 162 -8.84 -30.94 7.83
CA TYR A 162 -8.13 -32.22 7.90
C TYR A 162 -8.56 -33.22 6.81
N ALA A 163 -9.57 -32.90 5.99
CA ALA A 163 -10.16 -33.80 4.99
C ALA A 163 -9.16 -34.36 3.96
N ASN A 164 -8.19 -33.54 3.54
CA ASN A 164 -7.19 -33.90 2.53
C ASN A 164 -5.86 -34.38 3.15
N LYS A 165 -5.81 -34.58 4.47
CA LYS A 165 -4.61 -35.01 5.19
C LYS A 165 -4.64 -36.51 5.46
N LYS A 166 -3.47 -37.06 5.83
CA LYS A 166 -3.35 -38.46 6.29
C LYS A 166 -4.17 -38.73 7.57
N GLU A 167 -4.54 -37.68 8.30
CA GLU A 167 -5.22 -37.71 9.60
C GLU A 167 -6.74 -37.85 9.49
N LYS A 168 -7.24 -38.82 8.71
CA LYS A 168 -8.69 -39.01 8.46
C LYS A 168 -9.53 -39.15 9.74
N ASN A 169 -8.95 -39.68 10.83
CA ASN A 169 -9.60 -39.80 12.13
C ASN A 169 -10.00 -38.44 12.76
N LEU A 170 -9.23 -37.38 12.48
CA LEU A 170 -9.56 -36.04 12.98
C LEU A 170 -10.82 -35.49 12.34
N VAL A 171 -11.06 -35.79 11.06
CA VAL A 171 -12.29 -35.39 10.34
C VAL A 171 -13.53 -35.92 11.06
N ILE A 172 -13.54 -37.23 11.33
CA ILE A 172 -14.63 -37.91 12.03
C ILE A 172 -14.81 -37.33 13.44
N THR A 173 -13.70 -37.12 14.15
CA THR A 173 -13.73 -36.56 15.52
C THR A 173 -14.37 -35.19 15.56
N PHE A 174 -13.99 -34.29 14.65
CA PHE A 174 -14.53 -32.94 14.61
C PHE A 174 -15.99 -32.91 14.16
N TYR A 175 -16.39 -33.71 13.17
CA TYR A 175 -17.79 -33.79 12.78
C TYR A 175 -18.69 -34.41 13.85
N GLN A 176 -18.18 -35.39 14.60
CA GLN A 176 -18.90 -35.92 15.77
C GLN A 176 -19.08 -34.83 16.83
N LYS A 177 -18.02 -34.09 17.17
CA LYS A 177 -18.13 -32.93 18.10
C LYS A 177 -19.14 -31.89 17.61
N ALA A 178 -19.17 -31.59 16.31
CA ALA A 178 -20.13 -30.66 15.73
C ALA A 178 -21.58 -31.16 15.94
N LEU A 179 -21.83 -32.44 15.68
CA LEU A 179 -23.15 -33.05 15.88
C LEU A 179 -23.55 -33.05 17.36
N ASP A 180 -22.67 -33.52 18.25
CA ASP A 180 -22.92 -33.60 19.69
C ASP A 180 -23.29 -32.23 20.29
N VAL A 181 -22.58 -31.17 19.87
CA VAL A 181 -22.84 -29.80 20.32
C VAL A 181 -24.22 -29.31 19.88
N VAL A 182 -24.63 -29.58 18.64
CA VAL A 182 -25.96 -29.17 18.15
C VAL A 182 -27.06 -29.96 18.83
N GLU A 183 -26.91 -31.27 18.99
CA GLU A 183 -27.93 -32.12 19.65
C GLU A 183 -28.14 -31.76 21.12
N ALA A 184 -27.13 -31.17 21.77
CA ALA A 184 -27.22 -30.68 23.14
C ALA A 184 -27.93 -29.31 23.29
N ILE A 185 -28.40 -28.68 22.20
CA ILE A 185 -29.12 -27.41 22.26
C ILE A 185 -30.59 -27.66 22.66
N PRO A 186 -31.11 -27.03 23.73
CA PRO A 186 -32.52 -27.16 24.10
C PRO A 186 -33.43 -26.47 23.07
N THR A 187 -34.46 -27.18 22.60
CA THR A 187 -35.30 -26.71 21.48
C THR A 187 -36.55 -25.91 21.91
N ASN A 188 -36.89 -25.91 23.20
CA ASN A 188 -38.18 -25.38 23.70
C ASN A 188 -38.36 -23.86 23.53
N ASN A 189 -37.25 -23.09 23.52
CA ASN A 189 -37.29 -21.62 23.57
C ASN A 189 -36.48 -20.96 22.42
N LEU A 190 -36.35 -21.64 21.29
CA LEU A 190 -35.62 -21.08 20.14
C LEU A 190 -36.44 -19.97 19.47
N THR A 191 -35.79 -18.86 19.14
CA THR A 191 -36.35 -17.88 18.19
C THR A 191 -36.56 -18.53 16.82
N GLU A 192 -37.38 -17.91 15.96
CA GLU A 192 -37.61 -18.42 14.59
C GLU A 192 -36.29 -18.63 13.83
N LEU A 193 -35.39 -17.64 13.88
CA LEU A 193 -34.08 -17.72 13.24
C LEU A 193 -33.19 -18.83 13.85
N GLN A 194 -33.17 -18.95 15.18
CA GLN A 194 -32.43 -20.02 15.84
C GLN A 194 -33.00 -21.39 15.49
N LYS A 195 -34.32 -21.55 15.40
CA LYS A 195 -34.95 -22.80 14.97
C LYS A 195 -34.54 -23.16 13.54
N THR A 196 -34.57 -22.21 12.60
CA THR A 196 -34.13 -22.43 11.22
C THR A 196 -32.66 -22.82 11.16
N ARG A 197 -31.78 -22.13 11.90
CA ARG A 197 -30.34 -22.47 11.98
C ARG A 197 -30.11 -23.84 12.63
N TYR A 198 -30.83 -24.16 13.70
CA TYR A 198 -30.74 -25.43 14.41
C TYR A 198 -30.99 -26.61 13.47
N PHE A 199 -32.13 -26.64 12.79
CA PHE A 199 -32.48 -27.76 11.92
C PHE A 199 -31.57 -27.83 10.69
N TYR A 200 -31.14 -26.69 10.15
CA TYR A 200 -30.15 -26.66 9.08
C TYR A 200 -28.82 -27.30 9.51
N LEU A 201 -28.29 -26.90 10.67
CA LEU A 201 -27.06 -27.47 11.22
C LEU A 201 -27.22 -28.94 11.56
N LEU A 202 -28.35 -29.35 12.14
CA LEU A 202 -28.61 -30.75 12.47
C LEU A 202 -28.63 -31.61 11.21
N ILE A 203 -29.34 -31.18 10.17
CA ILE A 203 -29.33 -31.86 8.85
C ILE A 203 -27.92 -31.94 8.29
N PHE A 204 -27.21 -30.81 8.27
CA PHE A 204 -25.88 -30.71 7.71
C PHE A 204 -24.85 -31.58 8.43
N HIS A 205 -24.87 -31.61 9.77
CA HIS A 205 -23.95 -32.44 10.57
C HIS A 205 -24.25 -33.92 10.42
N ASN A 206 -25.54 -34.32 10.38
CA ASN A 206 -25.90 -35.70 10.07
C ASN A 206 -25.42 -36.11 8.66
N MET A 207 -25.55 -35.22 7.66
CA MET A 207 -24.97 -35.49 6.33
C MET A 207 -23.45 -35.66 6.37
N ASN A 208 -22.73 -34.81 7.11
CA ASN A 208 -21.27 -34.91 7.25
C ASN A 208 -20.85 -36.22 7.94
N MET A 209 -21.61 -36.69 8.93
CA MET A 209 -21.41 -38.01 9.54
C MET A 209 -21.66 -39.13 8.54
N GLY A 210 -22.75 -39.05 7.77
CA GLY A 210 -23.04 -39.99 6.67
C GLY A 210 -21.86 -40.11 5.70
N ASN A 211 -21.42 -38.97 5.15
CA ASN A 211 -20.25 -38.90 4.28
C ASN A 211 -18.99 -39.45 4.95
N SER A 212 -18.78 -39.19 6.24
CA SER A 212 -17.57 -39.63 6.93
C SER A 212 -17.47 -41.13 7.10
N TYR A 213 -18.58 -41.77 7.42
CA TYR A 213 -18.65 -43.23 7.44
C TYR A 213 -18.53 -43.84 6.04
N SER A 214 -18.90 -43.12 4.98
CA SER A 214 -18.70 -43.55 3.59
C SER A 214 -17.25 -43.44 3.10
N PHE A 215 -16.50 -42.38 3.48
CA PHE A 215 -15.22 -42.05 2.83
C PHE A 215 -13.98 -42.03 3.75
N TYR A 216 -14.15 -41.69 5.03
CA TYR A 216 -13.02 -41.47 5.93
C TYR A 216 -12.71 -42.69 6.81
N HIS A 217 -13.67 -43.59 6.99
CA HIS A 217 -13.44 -44.90 7.61
C HIS A 217 -12.79 -45.89 6.62
N ASN A 218 -11.87 -46.71 7.13
CA ASN A 218 -11.26 -47.81 6.38
C ASN A 218 -11.37 -49.13 7.18
N PRO A 219 -12.19 -50.10 6.75
CA PRO A 219 -13.10 -50.03 5.59
C PRO A 219 -14.28 -49.06 5.83
N PRO A 220 -14.95 -48.59 4.76
CA PRO A 220 -16.18 -47.80 4.87
C PRO A 220 -17.26 -48.52 5.68
N GLN A 221 -17.99 -47.78 6.52
CA GLN A 221 -19.06 -48.31 7.37
C GLN A 221 -20.43 -47.93 6.80
N MET A 222 -20.85 -48.63 5.74
CA MET A 222 -22.03 -48.26 4.94
C MET A 222 -23.34 -48.23 5.75
N ASP A 223 -23.55 -49.15 6.68
CA ASP A 223 -24.79 -49.18 7.47
C ASP A 223 -24.89 -47.99 8.44
N ARG A 224 -23.75 -47.58 9.01
CA ARG A 224 -23.69 -46.36 9.84
C ARG A 224 -23.91 -45.12 8.99
N ALA A 225 -23.30 -45.05 7.81
CA ALA A 225 -23.55 -43.96 6.87
C ALA A 225 -25.03 -43.85 6.51
N GLU A 226 -25.68 -44.97 6.17
CA GLU A 226 -27.11 -45.02 5.83
C GLU A 226 -27.98 -44.56 7.01
N HIS A 227 -27.66 -44.96 8.24
CA HIS A 227 -28.38 -44.48 9.43
C HIS A 227 -28.46 -42.95 9.49
N TYR A 228 -27.32 -42.26 9.32
CA TYR A 228 -27.28 -40.80 9.32
C TYR A 228 -28.02 -40.18 8.13
N PHE A 229 -27.91 -40.77 6.94
CA PHE A 229 -28.64 -40.31 5.77
C PHE A 229 -30.16 -40.46 5.93
N LEU A 230 -30.64 -41.58 6.50
CA LEU A 230 -32.05 -41.80 6.80
C LEU A 230 -32.57 -40.81 7.84
N LYS A 231 -31.77 -40.51 8.88
CA LYS A 231 -32.09 -39.46 9.86
C LYS A 231 -32.27 -38.10 9.18
N THR A 232 -31.35 -37.72 8.28
CA THR A 232 -31.50 -36.51 7.48
C THR A 232 -32.76 -36.51 6.60
N LEU A 233 -33.08 -37.63 5.95
CA LEU A 233 -34.28 -37.74 5.12
C LEU A 233 -35.59 -37.65 5.91
N SER A 234 -35.60 -38.07 7.18
CA SER A 234 -36.76 -37.91 8.08
C SER A 234 -37.14 -36.43 8.30
N PHE A 235 -36.14 -35.55 8.15
CA PHE A 235 -36.20 -34.12 7.80
C PHE A 235 -37.41 -33.72 6.95
N ALA A 236 -37.52 -34.36 5.79
CA ALA A 236 -38.49 -33.99 4.76
C ALA A 236 -39.94 -34.10 5.23
N LYS A 237 -40.22 -35.01 6.18
CA LYS A 237 -41.57 -35.22 6.73
C LYS A 237 -41.80 -34.41 8.01
N SER A 238 -40.83 -34.40 8.91
CA SER A 238 -40.99 -33.78 10.23
C SER A 238 -40.81 -32.26 10.22
N HIS A 239 -39.93 -31.73 9.38
CA HIS A 239 -39.56 -30.32 9.31
C HIS A 239 -39.37 -29.87 7.84
N PRO A 240 -40.45 -29.90 7.03
CA PRO A 240 -40.36 -29.73 5.57
C PRO A 240 -39.81 -28.36 5.17
N ASN A 241 -40.11 -27.29 5.91
CA ASN A 241 -39.65 -25.94 5.59
C ASN A 241 -38.13 -25.81 5.77
N GLU A 242 -37.62 -26.30 6.90
CA GLU A 242 -36.19 -26.29 7.22
C GLU A 242 -35.42 -27.27 6.31
N PHE A 243 -36.01 -28.43 6.01
CA PHE A 243 -35.44 -29.40 5.08
C PHE A 243 -35.29 -28.82 3.68
N ARG A 244 -36.25 -28.01 3.20
CA ARG A 244 -36.20 -27.37 1.88
C ARG A 244 -34.94 -26.53 1.65
N THR A 245 -34.37 -25.96 2.71
CA THR A 245 -33.12 -25.19 2.63
C THR A 245 -31.91 -26.07 2.27
N ALA A 246 -31.93 -27.34 2.68
CA ALA A 246 -30.82 -28.29 2.49
C ALA A 246 -31.13 -29.40 1.47
N GLU A 247 -32.38 -29.60 1.05
CA GLU A 247 -32.85 -30.78 0.29
C GLU A 247 -32.02 -31.09 -0.97
N MET A 248 -31.52 -30.08 -1.68
CA MET A 248 -30.68 -30.28 -2.87
C MET A 248 -29.37 -30.98 -2.50
N ASN A 249 -28.70 -30.51 -1.45
CA ASN A 249 -27.47 -31.13 -0.96
C ASN A 249 -27.76 -32.52 -0.37
N VAL A 250 -28.88 -32.67 0.36
CA VAL A 250 -29.29 -33.96 0.92
C VAL A 250 -29.46 -34.99 -0.19
N TYR A 251 -30.30 -34.71 -1.19
CA TYR A 251 -30.57 -35.67 -2.26
C TYR A 251 -29.32 -35.96 -3.09
N TYR A 252 -28.45 -34.98 -3.30
CA TYR A 252 -27.13 -35.18 -3.91
C TYR A 252 -26.28 -36.19 -3.13
N SER A 253 -26.03 -35.97 -1.84
CA SER A 253 -25.21 -36.86 -1.03
C SER A 253 -25.82 -38.25 -0.87
N VAL A 254 -27.14 -38.34 -0.68
CA VAL A 254 -27.86 -39.61 -0.52
C VAL A 254 -27.85 -40.42 -1.83
N ALA A 255 -28.07 -39.78 -2.98
CA ALA A 255 -28.02 -40.47 -4.26
C ALA A 255 -26.63 -41.05 -4.53
N TYR A 256 -25.59 -40.26 -4.28
CA TYR A 256 -24.20 -40.71 -4.41
C TYR A 256 -23.85 -41.82 -3.42
N PHE A 257 -24.33 -41.74 -2.18
CA PHE A 257 -24.16 -42.81 -1.19
C PHE A 257 -24.74 -44.14 -1.68
N TYR A 258 -25.99 -44.15 -2.17
CA TYR A 258 -26.61 -45.37 -2.67
C TYR A 258 -25.98 -45.90 -3.95
N PHE A 259 -25.43 -45.02 -4.80
CA PHE A 259 -24.59 -45.41 -5.92
C PHE A 259 -23.37 -46.22 -5.45
N LEU A 260 -22.64 -45.71 -4.46
CA LEU A 260 -21.47 -46.41 -3.88
C LEU A 260 -21.85 -47.72 -3.19
N LYS A 261 -23.03 -47.76 -2.54
CA LYS A 261 -23.58 -48.99 -1.96
C LYS A 261 -24.06 -49.99 -3.02
N LYS A 262 -24.10 -49.61 -4.30
CA LYS A 262 -24.66 -50.37 -5.43
C LYS A 262 -26.16 -50.64 -5.29
N ASP A 263 -26.87 -49.82 -4.52
CA ASP A 263 -28.33 -49.82 -4.43
C ASP A 263 -28.88 -48.85 -5.50
N TYR A 264 -28.78 -49.30 -6.76
CA TYR A 264 -29.13 -48.49 -7.93
C TYR A 264 -30.60 -48.03 -7.94
N PRO A 265 -31.60 -48.82 -7.50
CA PRO A 265 -32.98 -48.34 -7.39
C PRO A 265 -33.13 -47.13 -6.47
N LYS A 266 -32.47 -47.13 -5.30
CA LYS A 266 -32.49 -45.96 -4.41
C LYS A 266 -31.67 -44.80 -5.00
N CYS A 267 -30.54 -45.07 -5.65
CA CYS A 267 -29.77 -44.03 -6.34
C CYS A 267 -30.63 -43.29 -7.38
N ILE A 268 -31.37 -44.04 -8.20
CA ILE A 268 -32.30 -43.50 -9.20
C ILE A 268 -33.39 -42.66 -8.54
N LEU A 269 -34.01 -43.16 -7.47
CA LEU A 269 -35.04 -42.45 -6.73
C LEU A 269 -34.55 -41.07 -6.23
N TYR A 270 -33.39 -41.03 -5.56
CA TYR A 270 -32.88 -39.79 -4.99
C TYR A 270 -32.27 -38.85 -6.04
N SER A 271 -31.71 -39.39 -7.14
CA SER A 271 -31.30 -38.58 -8.29
C SER A 271 -32.51 -37.95 -9.00
N GLY A 272 -33.64 -38.65 -9.06
CA GLY A 272 -34.92 -38.11 -9.54
C GLY A 272 -35.41 -36.95 -8.67
N LYS A 273 -35.42 -37.13 -7.33
CA LYS A 273 -35.76 -36.05 -6.38
C LYS A 273 -34.82 -34.84 -6.50
N LEU A 274 -33.53 -35.08 -6.72
CA LEU A 274 -32.55 -34.01 -6.96
C LEU A 274 -32.91 -33.18 -8.20
N LEU A 275 -33.28 -33.84 -9.30
CA LEU A 275 -33.73 -33.16 -10.52
C LEU A 275 -35.03 -32.39 -10.32
N GLU A 276 -35.97 -32.88 -9.50
CA GLU A 276 -37.19 -32.16 -9.15
C GLU A 276 -36.89 -30.84 -8.44
N VAL A 277 -35.96 -30.84 -7.48
CA VAL A 277 -35.53 -29.63 -6.78
C VAL A 277 -34.83 -28.66 -7.75
N GLU A 278 -33.98 -29.19 -8.63
CA GLU A 278 -33.21 -28.39 -9.58
C GLU A 278 -34.10 -27.70 -10.64
N LYS A 279 -35.31 -28.21 -10.92
CA LYS A 279 -36.29 -27.53 -11.78
C LYS A 279 -36.56 -26.10 -11.34
N TYR A 280 -36.67 -25.87 -10.03
CA TYR A 280 -36.99 -24.57 -9.43
C TYR A 280 -35.75 -23.81 -8.94
N ARG A 281 -34.69 -24.53 -8.57
CA ARG A 281 -33.41 -23.94 -8.14
C ARG A 281 -32.31 -24.40 -9.07
N LYS A 282 -32.11 -23.65 -10.16
CA LYS A 282 -31.17 -24.02 -11.22
C LYS A 282 -29.75 -24.16 -10.69
N ASN A 283 -29.16 -25.33 -10.92
CA ASN A 283 -27.75 -25.60 -10.68
C ASN A 283 -27.27 -26.63 -11.72
N PRO A 284 -26.74 -26.16 -12.86
CA PRO A 284 -26.29 -27.04 -13.94
C PRO A 284 -25.26 -28.09 -13.53
N GLU A 285 -24.37 -27.79 -12.58
CA GLU A 285 -23.36 -28.75 -12.13
C GLU A 285 -24.01 -29.90 -11.35
N ILE A 286 -24.93 -29.60 -10.43
CA ILE A 286 -25.68 -30.61 -9.69
C ILE A 286 -26.59 -31.43 -10.63
N ARG A 287 -27.17 -30.78 -11.65
CA ARG A 287 -27.94 -31.48 -12.70
C ARG A 287 -27.06 -32.50 -13.44
N LEU A 288 -25.83 -32.12 -13.78
CA LEU A 288 -24.88 -33.00 -14.46
C LEU A 288 -24.59 -34.26 -13.61
N TYR A 289 -24.33 -34.09 -12.32
CA TYR A 289 -24.16 -35.22 -11.39
C TYR A 289 -25.38 -36.14 -11.31
N ALA A 290 -26.60 -35.58 -11.30
CA ALA A 290 -27.81 -36.39 -11.34
C ALA A 290 -27.89 -37.23 -12.62
N TYR A 291 -27.55 -36.65 -13.78
CA TYR A 291 -27.52 -37.38 -15.05
C TYR A 291 -26.46 -38.49 -15.08
N GLU A 292 -25.28 -38.24 -14.50
CA GLU A 292 -24.23 -39.25 -14.36
C GLU A 292 -24.71 -40.44 -13.52
N ASN A 293 -25.19 -40.18 -12.29
CA ASN A 293 -25.73 -41.21 -11.41
C ASN A 293 -26.86 -42.01 -12.07
N LEU A 294 -27.78 -41.34 -12.77
CA LEU A 294 -28.90 -42.00 -13.45
C LEU A 294 -28.40 -42.86 -14.61
N LYS A 295 -27.56 -42.32 -15.48
CA LYS A 295 -26.98 -43.04 -16.62
C LYS A 295 -26.27 -44.31 -16.14
N ASP A 296 -25.35 -44.20 -15.17
CA ASP A 296 -24.58 -45.34 -14.67
C ASP A 296 -25.45 -46.33 -13.88
N SER A 297 -26.45 -45.86 -13.14
CA SER A 297 -27.38 -46.75 -12.42
C SER A 297 -28.30 -47.54 -13.35
N TYR A 298 -28.78 -46.93 -14.43
CA TYR A 298 -29.59 -47.64 -15.43
C TYR A 298 -28.74 -48.60 -16.26
N ASP A 299 -27.47 -48.26 -16.54
CA ASP A 299 -26.50 -49.18 -17.15
C ASP A 299 -26.30 -50.43 -16.30
N ALA A 300 -26.09 -50.26 -15.00
CA ALA A 300 -25.91 -51.36 -14.06
C ALA A 300 -27.17 -52.23 -13.83
N LEU A 301 -28.34 -51.76 -14.27
CA LEU A 301 -29.61 -52.48 -14.24
C LEU A 301 -30.03 -53.00 -15.62
N ASP A 302 -29.16 -52.88 -16.63
CA ASP A 302 -29.41 -53.27 -18.02
C ASP A 302 -30.61 -52.56 -18.69
N ASP A 303 -31.00 -51.37 -18.22
CA ASP A 303 -32.07 -50.54 -18.80
C ASP A 303 -31.51 -49.56 -19.84
N LEU A 304 -31.22 -50.12 -21.03
CA LEU A 304 -30.63 -49.36 -22.14
C LEU A 304 -31.44 -48.14 -22.59
N PRO A 305 -32.79 -48.16 -22.67
CA PRO A 305 -33.56 -46.97 -23.04
C PRO A 305 -33.33 -45.77 -22.10
N HIS A 306 -33.37 -45.99 -20.78
CA HIS A 306 -33.15 -44.91 -19.82
C HIS A 306 -31.68 -44.50 -19.73
N GLN A 307 -30.75 -45.45 -19.81
CA GLN A 307 -29.32 -45.18 -19.89
C GLN A 307 -28.99 -44.25 -21.06
N ASN A 308 -29.48 -44.54 -22.26
CA ASN A 308 -29.22 -43.74 -23.46
C ASN A 308 -29.80 -42.32 -23.33
N LYS A 309 -30.99 -42.20 -22.75
CA LYS A 309 -31.62 -40.89 -22.46
C LYS A 309 -30.71 -40.03 -21.57
N TYR A 310 -30.22 -40.57 -20.46
CA TYR A 310 -29.41 -39.81 -19.52
C TYR A 310 -27.98 -39.60 -20.01
N LEU A 311 -27.40 -40.54 -20.78
CA LEU A 311 -26.13 -40.34 -21.47
C LEU A 311 -26.18 -39.13 -22.40
N LYS A 312 -27.22 -39.03 -23.24
CA LYS A 312 -27.39 -37.89 -24.16
C LYS A 312 -27.50 -36.56 -23.40
N LEU A 313 -28.31 -36.52 -22.34
CA LEU A 313 -28.48 -35.33 -21.49
C LEU A 313 -27.17 -34.94 -20.77
N TYR A 314 -26.42 -35.93 -20.29
CA TYR A 314 -25.11 -35.74 -19.67
C TYR A 314 -24.11 -35.12 -20.64
N VAL A 315 -23.92 -35.72 -21.82
CA VAL A 315 -22.95 -35.24 -22.83
C VAL A 315 -23.29 -33.81 -23.26
N GLN A 316 -24.55 -33.53 -23.61
CA GLN A 316 -24.97 -32.19 -24.02
C GLN A 316 -24.69 -31.12 -22.95
N LEU A 317 -24.95 -31.44 -21.68
CA LEU A 317 -24.73 -30.52 -20.57
C LEU A 317 -23.24 -30.38 -20.24
N SER A 318 -22.49 -31.48 -20.26
CA SER A 318 -21.04 -31.50 -20.03
C SER A 318 -20.32 -30.61 -21.05
N ASP A 319 -20.64 -30.74 -22.33
CA ASP A 319 -20.04 -29.92 -23.40
C ASP A 319 -20.38 -28.43 -23.22
N SER A 320 -21.65 -28.13 -22.91
CA SER A 320 -22.08 -26.77 -22.61
C SER A 320 -21.31 -26.16 -21.43
N LEU A 321 -21.16 -26.90 -20.32
CA LEU A 321 -20.43 -26.46 -19.14
C LEU A 321 -18.93 -26.30 -19.41
N SER A 322 -18.33 -27.21 -20.19
CA SER A 322 -16.92 -27.12 -20.61
C SER A 322 -16.66 -25.85 -21.43
N ASN A 323 -17.55 -25.53 -22.38
CA ASN A 323 -17.45 -24.31 -23.17
C ASN A 323 -17.60 -23.04 -22.32
N VAL A 324 -18.55 -23.02 -21.37
CA VAL A 324 -18.72 -21.90 -20.44
C VAL A 324 -17.51 -21.74 -19.51
N LYS A 325 -16.97 -22.84 -18.97
CA LYS A 325 -15.76 -22.82 -18.12
C LYS A 325 -14.56 -22.28 -18.89
N LYS A 326 -14.33 -22.75 -20.11
CA LYS A 326 -13.27 -22.23 -20.99
C LYS A 326 -13.45 -20.73 -21.26
N GLY A 327 -14.67 -20.30 -21.63
CA GLY A 327 -14.97 -18.88 -21.85
C GLY A 327 -14.76 -18.01 -20.60
N SER A 328 -15.13 -18.53 -19.42
CA SER A 328 -14.97 -17.82 -18.14
C SER A 328 -13.51 -17.72 -17.71
N VAL A 329 -12.70 -18.75 -17.95
CA VAL A 329 -11.25 -18.74 -17.72
C VAL A 329 -10.57 -17.72 -18.64
N ILE A 330 -10.93 -17.72 -19.93
CA ILE A 330 -10.41 -16.74 -20.90
C ILE A 330 -10.74 -15.31 -20.44
N TYR A 331 -12.01 -15.05 -20.10
CA TYR A 331 -12.44 -13.74 -19.60
C TYR A 331 -11.68 -13.29 -18.34
N HIS A 332 -11.50 -14.18 -17.36
CA HIS A 332 -10.74 -13.83 -16.15
C HIS A 332 -9.25 -13.64 -16.42
N SER A 333 -8.66 -14.41 -17.34
CA SER A 333 -7.27 -14.20 -17.75
C SER A 333 -7.08 -12.88 -18.49
N GLU A 334 -8.04 -12.47 -19.32
CA GLU A 334 -8.03 -11.17 -20.01
C GLU A 334 -8.29 -9.99 -19.06
N ASP A 335 -9.20 -10.12 -18.08
CA ASP A 335 -9.42 -9.09 -17.04
C ASP A 335 -8.20 -8.93 -16.13
N GLN A 336 -7.52 -10.02 -15.79
CA GLN A 336 -6.26 -9.96 -15.03
C GLN A 336 -5.12 -9.36 -15.86
N SER A 337 -4.98 -9.73 -17.14
CA SER A 337 -3.94 -9.18 -18.00
C SER A 337 -4.14 -7.67 -18.22
N THR A 338 -5.35 -7.23 -18.54
CA THR A 338 -5.68 -5.80 -18.72
C THR A 338 -5.46 -4.97 -17.46
N ARG A 339 -5.79 -5.49 -16.27
CA ARG A 339 -5.46 -4.82 -14.99
C ARG A 339 -3.94 -4.70 -14.78
N SER A 340 -3.20 -5.79 -15.02
CA SER A 340 -1.74 -5.77 -14.88
C SER A 340 -1.06 -4.82 -15.87
N GLU A 341 -1.55 -4.74 -17.11
CA GLU A 341 -1.08 -3.78 -18.12
C GLU A 341 -1.36 -2.33 -17.70
N GLY A 342 -2.52 -2.07 -17.08
CA GLY A 342 -2.86 -0.79 -16.50
C GLY A 342 -1.90 -0.36 -15.39
N GLU A 343 -1.60 -1.24 -14.44
CA GLU A 343 -0.65 -0.99 -13.36
C GLU A 343 0.78 -0.76 -13.88
N ILE A 344 1.23 -1.57 -14.84
CA ILE A 344 2.54 -1.44 -15.49
C ILE A 344 2.63 -0.12 -16.26
N SER A 345 1.57 0.29 -16.96
CA SER A 345 1.52 1.57 -17.70
C SER A 345 1.67 2.77 -16.76
N ILE A 346 0.98 2.74 -15.61
CA ILE A 346 1.09 3.76 -14.57
C ILE A 346 2.53 3.81 -14.03
N LEU A 347 3.15 2.66 -13.76
CA LEU A 347 4.53 2.58 -13.27
C LEU A 347 5.53 3.14 -14.29
N LYS A 348 5.39 2.80 -15.58
CA LYS A 348 6.24 3.33 -16.67
C LYS A 348 6.12 4.86 -16.78
N LYS A 349 4.92 5.41 -16.59
CA LYS A 349 4.69 6.87 -16.60
C LYS A 349 5.44 7.56 -15.44
N TYR A 350 5.40 6.99 -14.24
CA TYR A 350 6.16 7.53 -13.10
C TYR A 350 7.67 7.39 -13.28
N LEU A 351 8.15 6.25 -13.80
CA LEU A 351 9.56 6.05 -14.11
C LEU A 351 10.06 7.07 -15.13
N PHE A 352 9.32 7.28 -16.23
CA PHE A 352 9.66 8.28 -17.24
C PHE A 352 9.72 9.70 -16.65
N LEU A 353 8.72 10.08 -15.84
CA LEU A 353 8.71 11.37 -15.16
C LEU A 353 9.93 11.56 -14.25
N SER A 354 10.32 10.52 -13.51
CA SER A 354 11.50 10.57 -12.63
C SER A 354 12.81 10.77 -13.39
N ILE A 355 12.94 10.15 -14.58
CA ILE A 355 14.11 10.29 -15.45
C ILE A 355 14.19 11.72 -16.01
N VAL A 356 13.06 12.29 -16.44
CA VAL A 356 13.00 13.68 -16.94
C VAL A 356 13.41 14.66 -15.86
N ILE A 357 12.90 14.51 -14.64
CA ILE A 357 13.27 15.36 -13.50
C ILE A 357 14.77 15.26 -13.21
N ALA A 358 15.33 14.04 -13.17
CA ALA A 358 16.75 13.83 -12.97
C ALA A 358 17.60 14.51 -14.07
N GLY A 359 17.16 14.43 -15.33
CA GLY A 359 17.83 15.09 -16.46
C GLY A 359 17.83 16.62 -16.34
N ILE A 360 16.71 17.23 -15.91
CA ILE A 360 16.62 18.68 -15.70
C ILE A 360 17.55 19.13 -14.57
N VAL A 361 17.61 18.38 -13.46
CA VAL A 361 18.53 18.68 -12.36
C VAL A 361 19.99 18.63 -12.83
N LEU A 362 20.36 17.60 -13.60
CA LEU A 362 21.71 17.50 -14.18
C LEU A 362 22.02 18.68 -15.10
N LEU A 363 21.10 19.09 -15.96
CA LEU A 363 21.27 20.27 -16.82
C LEU A 363 21.48 21.55 -16.02
N ILE A 364 20.66 21.81 -15.01
CA ILE A 364 20.78 23.02 -14.16
C ILE A 364 22.13 23.02 -13.43
N THR A 365 22.55 21.87 -12.87
CA THR A 365 23.86 21.78 -12.22
C THR A 365 25.00 22.02 -13.22
N GLY A 366 24.92 21.46 -14.43
CA GLY A 366 25.91 21.69 -15.49
C GLY A 366 26.03 23.16 -15.88
N ILE A 367 24.89 23.85 -16.08
CA ILE A 367 24.85 25.29 -16.40
C ILE A 367 25.47 26.12 -15.27
N TYR A 368 25.13 25.81 -14.01
CA TYR A 368 25.69 26.49 -12.85
C TYR A 368 27.22 26.35 -12.79
N PHE A 369 27.75 25.14 -12.99
CA PHE A 369 29.20 24.91 -13.01
C PHE A 369 29.89 25.61 -14.19
N TYR A 370 29.26 25.62 -15.36
CA TYR A 370 29.79 26.31 -16.54
C TYR A 370 29.90 27.83 -16.33
N GLU A 371 28.83 28.48 -15.86
CA GLU A 371 28.84 29.93 -15.59
C GLU A 371 29.83 30.30 -14.49
N ARG A 372 29.88 29.50 -13.42
CA ARG A 372 30.86 29.70 -12.34
C ARG A 372 32.29 29.60 -12.87
N ASN A 373 32.60 28.63 -13.73
CA ASN A 373 33.93 28.47 -14.29
C ASN A 373 34.29 29.61 -15.24
N LYS A 374 33.34 30.06 -16.07
CA LYS A 374 33.49 31.23 -16.93
C LYS A 374 33.86 32.49 -16.15
N ILE A 375 33.18 32.74 -15.02
CA ILE A 375 33.49 33.88 -14.13
C ILE A 375 34.89 33.75 -13.53
N LEU A 376 35.28 32.57 -13.05
CA LEU A 376 36.61 32.34 -12.49
C LEU A 376 37.72 32.58 -13.53
N ARG A 377 37.51 32.11 -14.77
CA ARG A 377 38.46 32.30 -15.87
C ARG A 377 38.60 33.77 -16.27
N LYS A 378 37.50 34.55 -16.26
CA LYS A 378 37.57 36.00 -16.48
C LYS A 378 38.45 36.70 -15.42
N LYS A 379 38.28 36.34 -14.15
CA LYS A 379 39.11 36.89 -13.05
C LYS A 379 40.58 36.49 -13.19
N TYR A 380 40.86 35.26 -13.65
CA TYR A 380 42.21 34.82 -13.95
C TYR A 380 42.88 35.72 -14.99
N PHE A 381 42.22 35.94 -16.14
CA PHE A 381 42.78 36.80 -17.19
C PHE A 381 43.01 38.24 -16.72
N LEU A 382 42.09 38.81 -15.92
CA LEU A 382 42.30 40.15 -15.34
C LEU A 382 43.52 40.22 -14.42
N LEU A 383 43.78 39.17 -13.64
CA LEU A 383 44.96 39.11 -12.77
C LEU A 383 46.25 38.97 -13.59
N ILE A 384 46.24 38.17 -14.65
CA ILE A 384 47.39 38.01 -15.55
C ILE A 384 47.71 39.34 -16.25
N ASP A 385 46.72 40.01 -16.83
CA ASP A 385 46.87 41.31 -17.49
C ASP A 385 47.47 42.38 -16.56
N LYS A 386 47.04 42.39 -15.29
CA LYS A 386 47.61 43.25 -14.25
C LYS A 386 49.06 42.91 -13.92
N LEU A 387 49.43 41.62 -13.94
CA LEU A 387 50.80 41.17 -13.66
C LEU A 387 51.73 41.44 -14.85
N ASP A 388 51.25 41.29 -16.09
CA ASP A 388 51.95 41.65 -17.31
C ASP A 388 52.21 43.17 -17.37
N SER A 389 51.16 43.98 -17.18
CA SER A 389 51.27 45.45 -17.17
C SER A 389 52.25 45.98 -16.09
N ASN A 390 52.36 45.29 -14.94
CA ASN A 390 53.31 45.66 -13.89
C ASN A 390 54.75 45.22 -14.19
N ASN A 391 54.98 44.24 -15.06
CA ASN A 391 56.32 43.84 -15.50
C ASN A 391 56.85 44.75 -16.62
N ASP A 392 55.97 45.37 -17.41
CA ASP A 392 56.34 46.29 -18.49
C ASP A 392 56.56 47.75 -18.05
N ILE A 393 56.23 48.10 -16.80
CA ILE A 393 56.39 49.45 -16.24
C ILE A 393 57.60 49.51 -15.30
N ALA A 394 58.78 49.53 -15.90
CA ALA A 394 59.95 50.22 -15.37
C ALA A 394 60.03 51.63 -15.99
N SER A 395 58.98 52.46 -15.86
CA SER A 395 58.94 53.91 -16.15
C SER A 395 57.56 54.50 -15.77
N ALA A 396 57.49 55.33 -14.71
CA ALA A 396 56.30 55.96 -14.10
C ALA A 396 55.47 56.92 -15.02
N PRO A 397 54.36 57.59 -14.60
CA PRO A 397 53.59 57.61 -13.32
C PRO A 397 52.02 57.51 -13.44
N LEU A 398 51.36 57.53 -12.28
CA LEU A 398 49.91 57.42 -11.94
C LEU A 398 48.95 58.47 -12.58
N ILE A 399 47.71 58.07 -12.88
CA ILE A 399 46.49 58.94 -12.90
C ILE A 399 45.27 58.21 -12.30
N ASN A 400 44.49 58.96 -11.52
CA ASN A 400 43.25 58.65 -10.78
C ASN A 400 41.99 58.54 -11.66
N ASP A 401 40.96 57.82 -11.16
CA ASP A 401 39.51 58.14 -11.13
C ASP A 401 38.77 56.94 -10.47
N GLU A 402 37.76 56.99 -9.59
CA GLU A 402 36.69 57.96 -9.27
C GLU A 402 36.08 57.70 -7.85
N GLN A 403 35.59 58.78 -7.21
CA GLN A 403 34.40 59.02 -6.32
C GLN A 403 34.05 58.12 -5.10
N ILE A 404 34.27 58.60 -3.86
CA ILE A 404 33.36 59.27 -2.86
C ILE A 404 32.34 58.35 -2.14
N GLU A 405 32.51 58.21 -0.81
CA GLU A 405 31.40 58.33 0.16
C GLU A 405 31.92 58.84 1.51
N ASP A 406 31.31 59.94 1.99
CA ASP A 406 31.68 60.72 3.17
C ASP A 406 31.52 59.94 4.49
N ASN A 407 32.47 60.13 5.41
CA ASN A 407 32.18 60.12 6.84
C ASN A 407 33.21 60.96 7.58
N GLU A 408 32.71 62.00 8.24
CA GLU A 408 33.44 63.01 9.02
C GLU A 408 34.41 62.41 10.04
N VAL A 409 35.69 62.80 9.96
CA VAL A 409 36.61 62.71 11.10
C VAL A 409 37.48 63.97 11.17
N VAL A 410 37.18 64.78 12.19
CA VAL A 410 37.98 65.81 12.88
C VAL A 410 39.41 66.02 12.34
N LYS A 411 39.62 67.14 11.64
CA LYS A 411 40.93 67.66 11.22
C LYS A 411 41.80 67.99 12.44
N ILE A 412 42.87 67.22 12.64
CA ILE A 412 44.03 67.67 13.44
C ILE A 412 45.01 68.30 12.45
N ASN A 413 45.20 69.61 12.59
CA ASN A 413 46.11 70.42 11.79
C ASN A 413 47.58 70.01 12.06
N ILE A 414 48.26 69.36 11.11
CA ILE A 414 49.68 68.98 11.20
C ILE A 414 50.35 69.26 9.84
N SER A 415 51.53 69.89 9.91
CA SER A 415 52.38 70.36 8.81
C SER A 415 52.57 69.39 7.63
N SER A 416 52.44 69.92 6.40
CA SER A 416 52.55 69.20 5.11
C SER A 416 53.88 68.43 4.91
N ASP A 417 54.93 68.77 5.66
CA ASP A 417 56.25 68.15 5.51
C ASP A 417 56.34 66.80 6.20
N LYS A 418 55.60 66.61 7.31
CA LYS A 418 55.60 65.35 8.06
C LYS A 418 54.80 64.27 7.32
N GLU A 419 53.69 64.65 6.67
CA GLU A 419 52.89 63.77 5.83
C GLU A 419 53.69 63.28 4.62
N LYS A 420 54.35 64.19 3.89
CA LYS A 420 55.26 63.84 2.78
C LYS A 420 56.38 62.91 3.23
N SER A 421 56.94 63.11 4.43
CA SER A 421 57.96 62.21 5.00
C SER A 421 57.41 60.80 5.25
N ILE A 422 56.18 60.68 5.74
CA ILE A 422 55.55 59.36 5.99
C ILE A 422 55.20 58.67 4.67
N LEU A 423 54.69 59.40 3.67
CA LEU A 423 54.42 58.84 2.33
C LEU A 423 55.68 58.26 1.68
N LYS A 424 56.81 58.97 1.75
CA LYS A 424 58.12 58.43 1.29
C LYS A 424 58.54 57.17 2.04
N LYS A 425 58.25 57.08 3.34
CA LYS A 425 58.52 55.88 4.14
C LYS A 425 57.59 54.72 3.77
N ILE A 426 56.34 55.00 3.40
CA ILE A 426 55.40 54.01 2.86
C ILE A 426 55.94 53.46 1.54
N GLU A 427 56.36 54.30 0.61
CA GLU A 427 56.96 53.87 -0.66
C GLU A 427 58.22 53.02 -0.44
N ALA A 428 59.14 53.47 0.42
CA ALA A 428 60.32 52.70 0.79
C ALA A 428 59.98 51.38 1.49
N PHE A 429 58.87 51.32 2.22
CA PHE A 429 58.41 50.10 2.88
C PHE A 429 57.88 49.09 1.86
N GLU A 430 57.10 49.54 0.87
CA GLU A 430 56.59 48.73 -0.24
C GLU A 430 57.73 48.08 -1.04
N THR A 431 58.84 48.78 -1.24
CA THR A 431 60.01 48.23 -1.97
C THR A 431 60.93 47.38 -1.09
N SER A 432 60.84 47.49 0.24
CA SER A 432 61.79 46.84 1.17
C SER A 432 61.45 45.41 1.59
N GLU A 433 60.41 44.79 1.02
CA GLU A 433 59.85 43.47 1.39
C GLU A 433 59.51 43.30 2.90
N LYS A 434 59.65 44.34 3.72
CA LYS A 434 59.39 44.31 5.18
C LYS A 434 57.94 43.99 5.52
N PHE A 435 57.02 44.12 4.55
CA PHE A 435 55.62 43.71 4.68
C PHE A 435 55.44 42.18 4.83
N LEU A 436 56.44 41.38 4.47
CA LEU A 436 56.46 39.91 4.61
C LEU A 436 56.65 39.43 6.06
N ARG A 437 56.90 40.33 7.01
CA ARG A 437 57.08 39.96 8.42
C ARG A 437 55.81 39.32 9.00
N LYS A 438 55.90 38.08 9.50
CA LYS A 438 54.78 37.30 10.07
C LYS A 438 53.97 38.05 11.15
N ASN A 439 54.65 38.79 12.04
CA ASN A 439 54.03 39.56 13.13
C ASN A 439 54.03 41.08 12.87
N LEU A 440 53.76 41.48 11.63
CA LEU A 440 53.65 42.91 11.28
C LEU A 440 52.38 43.50 11.89
N THR A 441 52.54 44.45 12.79
CA THR A 441 51.43 45.21 13.38
C THR A 441 51.53 46.69 13.02
N LEU A 442 50.40 47.40 13.06
CA LEU A 442 50.37 48.85 12.85
C LEU A 442 51.26 49.59 13.87
N SER A 443 51.32 49.08 15.11
CA SER A 443 52.20 49.61 16.15
C SER A 443 53.68 49.45 15.77
N TYR A 444 54.07 48.28 15.25
CA TYR A 444 55.43 48.08 14.77
C TYR A 444 55.78 49.01 13.60
N MET A 445 54.89 49.13 12.61
CA MET A 445 55.14 49.97 11.43
C MET A 445 55.18 51.47 11.78
N SER A 446 54.33 51.93 12.71
CA SER A 446 54.35 53.32 13.18
C SER A 446 55.63 53.66 13.94
N ASN A 447 56.13 52.75 14.78
CA ASN A 447 57.45 52.91 15.43
C ASN A 447 58.58 52.98 14.39
N LEU A 448 58.57 52.10 13.38
CA LEU A 448 59.55 52.11 12.29
C LEU A 448 59.55 53.45 11.54
N PHE A 449 58.39 54.10 11.43
CA PHE A 449 58.22 55.37 10.74
C PHE A 449 58.41 56.59 11.64
N ASN A 450 58.74 56.40 12.92
CA ASN A 450 58.80 57.45 13.95
C ASN A 450 57.51 58.29 14.02
N THR A 451 56.36 57.60 14.04
CA THR A 451 55.02 58.18 14.13
C THR A 451 54.14 57.40 15.11
N ASN A 452 52.89 57.84 15.32
CA ASN A 452 51.93 57.11 16.14
C ASN A 452 50.97 56.23 15.28
N PRO A 453 50.41 55.14 15.83
CA PRO A 453 49.53 54.22 15.09
C PRO A 453 48.29 54.89 14.48
N LYS A 454 47.68 55.84 15.20
CA LYS A 454 46.47 56.54 14.74
C LYS A 454 46.75 57.36 13.48
N TYR A 455 47.84 58.12 13.48
CA TYR A 455 48.24 58.95 12.35
C TYR A 455 48.68 58.10 11.16
N LEU A 456 49.42 57.01 11.37
CA LEU A 456 49.78 56.11 10.27
C LEU A 456 48.55 55.41 9.67
N SER A 457 47.60 54.95 10.49
CA SER A 457 46.37 54.33 9.98
C SER A 457 45.52 55.31 9.19
N GLN A 458 45.49 56.59 9.59
CA GLN A 458 44.79 57.64 8.86
C GLN A 458 45.47 57.88 7.50
N ILE A 459 46.79 58.04 7.47
CA ILE A 459 47.54 58.23 6.21
C ILE A 459 47.39 57.03 5.28
N ILE A 460 47.45 55.80 5.77
CA ILE A 460 47.22 54.60 4.94
C ILE A 460 45.79 54.59 4.37
N ARG A 461 44.80 54.95 5.20
CA ARG A 461 43.40 55.02 4.75
C ARG A 461 43.20 56.08 3.68
N GLU A 462 43.79 57.26 3.85
CA GLU A 462 43.67 58.37 2.90
C GLU A 462 44.48 58.12 1.61
N SER A 463 45.70 57.58 1.71
CA SER A 463 46.59 57.41 0.55
C SER A 463 46.40 56.10 -0.21
N LYS A 464 45.96 55.02 0.44
CA LYS A 464 45.80 53.70 -0.17
C LYS A 464 44.33 53.25 -0.23
N ASN A 465 43.40 54.08 0.26
CA ASN A 465 41.97 53.80 0.35
C ASN A 465 41.65 52.45 1.04
N GLN A 466 42.46 52.06 2.01
CA GLN A 466 42.38 50.76 2.69
C GLN A 466 42.72 50.90 4.17
N ASN A 467 42.17 50.01 5.01
CA ASN A 467 42.68 49.87 6.37
C ASN A 467 44.04 49.14 6.35
N PHE A 468 44.79 49.24 7.46
CA PHE A 468 46.12 48.63 7.58
C PHE A 468 46.16 47.14 7.17
N ASN A 469 45.18 46.35 7.59
CA ASN A 469 45.15 44.92 7.27
C ASN A 469 44.91 44.66 5.77
N GLY A 470 44.00 45.43 5.14
CA GLY A 470 43.76 45.36 3.70
C GLY A 470 45.00 45.74 2.90
N TYR A 471 45.66 46.83 3.30
CA TYR A 471 46.90 47.30 2.71
C TYR A 471 48.02 46.25 2.74
N ILE A 472 48.28 45.65 3.90
CA ILE A 472 49.30 44.61 4.03
C ILE A 472 48.91 43.34 3.27
N ASN A 473 47.65 42.94 3.29
CA ASN A 473 47.17 41.79 2.53
C ASN A 473 47.38 42.00 1.03
N GLN A 474 47.02 43.17 0.50
CA GLN A 474 47.21 43.49 -0.91
C GLN A 474 48.67 43.39 -1.33
N LEU A 475 49.60 43.97 -0.54
CA LEU A 475 51.05 43.86 -0.81
C LEU A 475 51.52 42.39 -0.84
N ARG A 476 51.11 41.59 0.16
CA ARG A 476 51.48 40.17 0.25
C ARG A 476 50.91 39.33 -0.88
N ILE A 477 49.64 39.54 -1.23
CA ILE A 477 49.00 38.82 -2.33
C ILE A 477 49.62 39.20 -3.67
N ASN A 478 49.89 40.49 -3.90
CA ASN A 478 50.59 40.94 -5.11
C ASN A 478 52.00 40.32 -5.21
N TYR A 479 52.74 40.31 -4.10
CA TYR A 479 54.07 39.67 -4.03
C TYR A 479 54.03 38.20 -4.43
N ILE A 480 53.16 37.41 -3.80
CA ILE A 480 53.11 35.97 -4.09
C ILE A 480 52.55 35.69 -5.48
N SER A 481 51.61 36.50 -5.97
CA SER A 481 51.04 36.36 -7.31
C SER A 481 52.11 36.62 -8.37
N ASN A 482 52.96 37.62 -8.14
CA ASN A 482 54.12 37.93 -8.97
C ASN A 482 55.14 36.77 -8.97
N LYS A 483 55.50 36.24 -7.79
CA LYS A 483 56.40 35.07 -7.68
C LYS A 483 55.84 33.83 -8.40
N LEU A 484 54.55 33.55 -8.24
CA LEU A 484 53.86 32.43 -8.90
C LEU A 484 53.83 32.60 -10.42
N TYR A 485 53.65 33.83 -10.90
CA TYR A 485 53.65 34.16 -12.32
C TYR A 485 55.04 34.00 -12.94
N ASN A 486 56.04 34.65 -12.37
CA ASN A 486 57.38 34.79 -12.95
C ASN A 486 58.34 33.63 -12.63
N ILE A 487 58.11 32.86 -11.57
CA ILE A 487 59.03 31.79 -11.14
C ILE A 487 58.30 30.44 -11.10
N PRO A 488 58.42 29.60 -12.14
CA PRO A 488 57.70 28.31 -12.24
C PRO A 488 57.88 27.39 -11.02
N LEU A 489 59.04 27.39 -10.38
CA LEU A 489 59.31 26.60 -9.17
C LEU A 489 58.32 26.87 -8.03
N TYR A 490 57.83 28.11 -7.91
CA TYR A 490 56.85 28.47 -6.86
C TYR A 490 55.49 27.77 -7.06
N ARG A 491 55.19 27.29 -8.27
CA ARG A 491 53.96 26.55 -8.59
C ARG A 491 54.00 25.11 -8.07
N GLU A 492 55.18 24.61 -7.69
CA GLU A 492 55.38 23.27 -7.12
C GLU A 492 55.34 23.25 -5.59
N TYR A 493 55.40 24.42 -4.95
CA TYR A 493 55.36 24.51 -3.49
C TYR A 493 53.95 24.26 -2.94
N LYS A 494 53.91 23.62 -1.77
CA LYS A 494 52.66 23.44 -1.01
C LYS A 494 52.09 24.81 -0.63
N ILE A 495 50.76 24.92 -0.59
CA ILE A 495 50.06 26.15 -0.17
C ILE A 495 50.52 26.65 1.22
N SER A 496 50.90 25.72 2.13
CA SER A 496 51.48 26.07 3.43
C SER A 496 52.80 26.82 3.32
N TYR A 497 53.66 26.42 2.39
CA TYR A 497 54.93 27.09 2.13
C TYR A 497 54.69 28.47 1.51
N LEU A 498 53.82 28.57 0.51
CA LEU A 498 53.49 29.85 -0.13
C LEU A 498 52.89 30.86 0.87
N ALA A 499 52.04 30.38 1.80
CA ALA A 499 51.49 31.20 2.86
C ALA A 499 52.60 31.75 3.79
N GLU A 500 53.55 30.90 4.17
CA GLU A 500 54.69 31.28 5.00
C GLU A 500 55.60 32.29 4.30
N GLU A 501 55.92 32.04 3.03
CA GLU A 501 56.77 32.87 2.16
C GLU A 501 56.22 34.29 2.01
N CYS A 502 54.89 34.44 1.89
CA CYS A 502 54.26 35.76 1.81
C CYS A 502 53.81 36.34 3.18
N GLY A 503 54.29 35.77 4.29
CA GLY A 503 54.14 36.35 5.63
C GLY A 503 52.85 36.04 6.38
N TYR A 504 52.07 35.04 5.95
CA TYR A 504 50.87 34.58 6.66
C TYR A 504 51.19 33.50 7.70
N ALA A 505 50.47 33.53 8.81
CA ALA A 505 50.62 32.56 9.91
C ALA A 505 49.92 31.22 9.65
N SER A 506 48.94 31.17 8.74
CA SER A 506 48.26 29.92 8.38
C SER A 506 47.80 29.91 6.92
N SER A 507 47.76 28.71 6.34
CA SER A 507 47.28 28.49 4.97
C SER A 507 45.85 28.95 4.76
N GLN A 508 44.97 28.76 5.75
CA GLN A 508 43.56 29.14 5.62
C GLN A 508 43.38 30.66 5.53
N VAL A 509 44.13 31.43 6.34
CA VAL A 509 44.11 32.90 6.28
C VAL A 509 44.66 33.37 4.94
N PHE A 510 45.74 32.76 4.45
CA PHE A 510 46.29 33.03 3.13
C PHE A 510 45.28 32.74 2.01
N ILE A 511 44.65 31.55 1.98
CA ILE A 511 43.68 31.18 0.95
C ILE A 511 42.50 32.16 0.93
N ASN A 512 42.01 32.56 2.10
CA ASN A 512 40.91 33.51 2.22
C ASN A 512 41.32 34.91 1.75
N ALA A 513 42.53 35.38 2.13
CA ALA A 513 43.06 36.66 1.67
C ALA A 513 43.29 36.66 0.16
N PHE A 514 43.93 35.63 -0.38
CA PHE A 514 44.16 35.47 -1.82
C PHE A 514 42.84 35.45 -2.59
N ARG A 515 41.82 34.71 -2.11
CA ARG A 515 40.49 34.69 -2.72
C ARG A 515 39.75 36.02 -2.61
N LYS A 516 39.94 36.76 -1.52
CA LYS A 516 39.33 38.09 -1.36
C LYS A 516 39.95 39.10 -2.33
N GLU A 517 41.27 39.09 -2.48
CA GLU A 517 42.00 40.05 -3.33
C GLU A 517 41.92 39.69 -4.82
N THR A 518 41.93 38.40 -5.18
CA THR A 518 41.97 37.95 -6.60
C THR A 518 40.63 37.39 -7.09
N GLY A 519 39.71 37.07 -6.19
CA GLY A 519 38.44 36.43 -6.51
C GLY A 519 38.51 34.93 -6.85
N MET A 520 39.68 34.29 -6.75
CA MET A 520 39.91 32.85 -6.97
C MET A 520 40.83 32.26 -5.89
N THR A 521 40.91 30.93 -5.76
CA THR A 521 41.83 30.32 -4.79
C THR A 521 43.27 30.27 -5.33
N PRO A 522 44.30 30.24 -4.47
CA PRO A 522 45.69 30.04 -4.91
C PRO A 522 45.85 28.78 -5.77
N SER A 523 45.20 27.68 -5.40
CA SER A 523 45.24 26.42 -6.14
C SER A 523 44.66 26.54 -7.55
N TYR A 524 43.56 27.29 -7.73
CA TYR A 524 43.00 27.54 -9.06
C TYR A 524 43.96 28.35 -9.92
N PHE A 525 44.53 29.43 -9.35
CA PHE A 525 45.51 30.27 -10.04
C PHE A 525 46.75 29.47 -10.48
N ILE A 526 47.31 28.66 -9.58
CA ILE A 526 48.46 27.78 -9.88
C ILE A 526 48.12 26.78 -10.98
N ASN A 527 46.95 26.15 -10.95
CA ASN A 527 46.54 25.18 -11.94
C ASN A 527 46.39 25.80 -13.33
N GLU A 528 45.75 26.97 -13.44
CA GLU A 528 45.64 27.70 -14.71
C GLU A 528 47.02 28.16 -15.24
N LEU A 529 47.95 28.54 -14.35
CA LEU A 529 49.33 28.86 -14.74
C LEU A 529 50.12 27.65 -15.25
N LYS A 530 49.89 26.45 -14.70
CA LYS A 530 50.50 25.20 -15.18
C LYS A 530 49.93 24.80 -16.54
N ASN A 531 48.61 24.86 -16.70
CA ASN A 531 47.91 24.53 -17.95
C ASN A 531 48.22 25.47 -19.13
N LYS A 532 48.80 26.66 -18.89
CA LYS A 532 49.28 27.59 -19.94
C LYS A 532 50.75 27.36 -20.30
N ALA A 533 51.50 26.64 -19.46
CA ALA A 533 52.92 26.37 -19.66
C ALA A 533 53.18 25.03 -20.37
N GLU A 534 52.18 24.15 -20.41
CA GLU A 534 52.02 23.04 -21.37
C GLU A 534 51.37 23.56 -22.67
#